data_AF-A0A5C9E938-F1
#
_entry.id   AF-A0A5C9E938-F1
#
_cell.length_a   1.000
_cell.length_b   1.000
_cell.length_c   1.000
_cell.angle_alpha   90.00
_cell.angle_beta   90.00
_cell.angle_gamma   90.00
#
_symmetry.space_group_name_H-M   'P 1'
#
loop_
_entity.id
_entity.type
_entity.pdbx_description
1 polymer ?
#
loop_
_entity_poly.entity_id
_entity_poly.type
_entity_poly.pdbx_seq_one_letter_code
_entity_poly.pdbx_strand_id
1 'polypeptide(L)'
;MKSKNSVVIFMLFCLVSFSTAALGASDYSYGVSEDELFIYEIKSYDEDLAEDAFVNPDIEDALGQGAEVGAMTATMITDIDDIDDYNNDATEDDPGWQIEGWYWNTEWTEDEEDFDDPDSSDIWEFTIKVPEDPEDYGAMLPGWEIFLVWSFIYTGVPDPADEYLDDIEWADIDVEDSTLVIEGDASTNPTINEDVTFEYEFKSNGQFHSRRILSEDDEVIYEVSLQSFLSSIPGYNPTLIGGLMVFSIMSLIYLNIIKKQEN
;
A
#
# COMPACT_ATOMS: atom_id res chain seq x y z
N MET A 1 35.25 -22.18 -28.32
CA MET A 1 35.78 -20.87 -27.87
C MET A 1 34.69 -19.83 -27.66
N LYS A 2 33.70 -19.69 -28.55
CA LYS A 2 32.59 -18.72 -28.40
C LYS A 2 31.74 -18.93 -27.13
N SER A 3 31.37 -20.16 -26.77
CA SER A 3 30.52 -20.41 -25.59
C SER A 3 31.20 -20.13 -24.24
N LYS A 4 32.53 -20.33 -24.12
CA LYS A 4 33.27 -20.06 -22.89
C LYS A 4 33.37 -18.56 -22.60
N ASN A 5 33.48 -17.73 -23.62
CA ASN A 5 33.46 -16.28 -23.46
C ASN A 5 32.06 -15.76 -23.09
N SER A 6 30.99 -16.37 -23.61
CA SER A 6 29.61 -15.99 -23.25
C SER A 6 29.29 -16.26 -21.78
N VAL A 7 29.75 -17.38 -21.22
CA VAL A 7 29.53 -17.70 -19.79
C VAL A 7 30.28 -16.74 -18.87
N VAL A 8 31.51 -16.36 -19.23
CA VAL A 8 32.31 -15.40 -18.44
C VAL A 8 31.71 -14.00 -18.50
N ILE A 9 31.21 -13.57 -19.67
CA ILE A 9 30.51 -12.30 -19.81
C ILE A 9 29.20 -12.30 -19.02
N PHE A 10 28.46 -13.42 -19.03
CA PHE A 10 27.22 -13.57 -18.24
C PHE A 10 27.51 -13.54 -16.74
N MET A 11 28.55 -14.23 -16.27
CA MET A 11 28.98 -14.16 -14.86
C MET A 11 29.43 -12.76 -14.46
N LEU A 12 30.15 -12.03 -15.32
CA LEU A 12 30.54 -10.65 -15.06
C LEU A 12 29.33 -9.70 -15.05
N PHE A 13 28.34 -9.93 -15.92
CA PHE A 13 27.09 -9.17 -15.89
C PHE A 13 26.31 -9.43 -14.59
N CYS A 14 26.18 -10.69 -14.18
CA CYS A 14 25.59 -11.04 -12.89
C CYS A 14 26.38 -10.42 -11.73
N LEU A 15 27.71 -10.43 -11.76
CA LEU A 15 28.54 -9.84 -10.70
C LEU A 15 28.36 -8.32 -10.61
N VAL A 16 28.24 -7.63 -11.76
CA VAL A 16 27.97 -6.18 -11.80
C VAL A 16 26.57 -5.89 -11.27
N SER A 17 25.56 -6.66 -11.67
CA SER A 17 24.19 -6.57 -11.16
C SER A 17 24.07 -6.86 -9.66
N PHE A 18 24.86 -7.82 -9.14
CA PHE A 18 24.93 -8.11 -7.70
C PHE A 18 25.71 -7.05 -6.93
N SER A 19 26.73 -6.43 -7.52
CA SER A 19 27.49 -5.35 -6.87
C SER A 19 26.74 -4.02 -6.84
N THR A 20 25.84 -3.75 -7.79
CA THR A 20 24.92 -2.61 -7.73
C THR A 20 23.81 -2.81 -6.69
N ALA A 21 23.44 -4.06 -6.40
CA ALA A 21 22.48 -4.38 -5.34
C ALA A 21 23.11 -4.45 -3.93
N ALA A 22 24.42 -4.23 -3.78
CA ALA A 22 25.16 -4.46 -2.52
C ALA A 22 26.04 -3.27 -2.09
N LEU A 23 25.86 -2.09 -2.70
CA LEU A 23 26.46 -0.83 -2.27
C LEU A 23 25.33 0.05 -1.72
N GLY A 24 24.98 -0.16 -0.45
CA GLY A 24 23.97 0.62 0.26
C GLY A 24 24.28 2.12 0.28
N ALA A 25 23.28 2.92 -0.06
CA ALA A 25 22.32 3.42 0.91
C ALA A 25 20.99 2.68 0.67
N SER A 26 20.13 2.55 1.68
CA SER A 26 18.72 2.26 1.46
C SER A 26 18.13 3.46 0.71
N ASP A 27 18.23 3.45 -0.62
CA ASP A 27 17.56 4.45 -1.45
C ASP A 27 16.06 4.08 -1.42
N TYR A 28 15.39 4.40 -0.32
CA TYR A 28 13.94 4.34 -0.25
C TYR A 28 13.38 5.24 -1.36
N SER A 29 12.32 4.79 -1.99
CA SER A 29 11.68 5.58 -3.05
C SER A 29 10.19 5.55 -2.91
N TYR A 30 9.53 6.65 -3.26
CA TYR A 30 8.07 6.67 -3.26
C TYR A 30 7.52 5.90 -4.46
N GLY A 31 7.07 4.67 -4.23
CA GLY A 31 6.61 3.73 -5.27
C GLY A 31 5.10 3.77 -5.54
N VAL A 32 4.35 4.58 -4.79
CA VAL A 32 2.90 4.78 -4.98
C VAL A 32 2.66 5.73 -6.15
N SER A 33 1.66 5.43 -6.98
CA SER A 33 1.38 6.22 -8.18
C SER A 33 0.50 7.44 -7.88
N GLU A 34 0.90 8.59 -8.43
CA GLU A 34 0.08 9.80 -8.51
C GLU A 34 -1.04 9.65 -9.54
N ASP A 35 -2.11 10.45 -9.39
CA ASP A 35 -3.24 10.54 -10.31
C ASP A 35 -3.98 9.20 -10.53
N GLU A 36 -3.78 8.22 -9.66
CA GLU A 36 -4.49 6.95 -9.63
C GLU A 36 -5.54 6.96 -8.51
N LEU A 37 -6.78 6.60 -8.86
CA LEU A 37 -7.86 6.50 -7.89
C LEU A 37 -7.83 5.10 -7.25
N PHE A 38 -7.55 5.04 -5.96
CA PHE A 38 -7.55 3.82 -5.16
C PHE A 38 -8.91 3.66 -4.47
N ILE A 39 -9.69 2.68 -4.92
CA ILE A 39 -11.01 2.37 -4.37
C ILE A 39 -10.88 1.19 -3.39
N TYR A 40 -11.38 1.40 -2.18
CA TYR A 40 -11.39 0.41 -1.11
C TYR A 40 -12.82 -0.03 -0.83
N GLU A 41 -13.02 -1.34 -0.68
CA GLU A 41 -14.33 -1.95 -0.52
C GLU A 41 -14.36 -2.75 0.78
N ILE A 42 -15.48 -2.69 1.51
CA ILE A 42 -15.74 -3.59 2.63
C ILE A 42 -16.01 -4.99 2.06
N LYS A 43 -15.07 -5.92 2.24
CA LYS A 43 -15.16 -7.28 1.69
C LYS A 43 -15.97 -8.22 2.57
N SER A 44 -15.83 -8.09 3.87
CA SER A 44 -16.50 -8.96 4.82
C SER A 44 -16.73 -8.26 6.15
N TYR A 45 -17.82 -8.68 6.79
CA TYR A 45 -18.15 -8.34 8.17
C TYR A 45 -18.89 -9.53 8.78
N ASP A 46 -18.39 -10.03 9.91
CA ASP A 46 -19.04 -11.07 10.70
C ASP A 46 -19.65 -10.43 11.95
N GLU A 47 -20.97 -10.24 11.92
CA GLU A 47 -21.73 -9.62 13.01
C GLU A 47 -21.66 -10.47 14.29
N ASP A 48 -21.66 -11.80 14.18
CA ASP A 48 -21.62 -12.69 15.35
C ASP A 48 -20.28 -12.54 16.08
N LEU A 49 -19.16 -12.52 15.34
CA LEU A 49 -17.84 -12.29 15.92
C LEU A 49 -17.68 -10.86 16.46
N ALA A 50 -18.29 -9.86 15.80
CA ALA A 50 -18.24 -8.48 16.24
C ALA A 50 -19.00 -8.25 17.55
N GLU A 51 -20.16 -8.90 17.73
CA GLU A 51 -20.96 -8.85 18.98
C GLU A 51 -20.17 -9.33 20.20
N ASP A 52 -19.29 -10.31 20.00
CA ASP A 52 -18.40 -10.83 21.05
C ASP A 52 -17.21 -9.87 21.27
N ALA A 53 -16.57 -9.42 20.18
CA ALA A 53 -15.35 -8.62 20.23
C ALA A 53 -15.53 -7.15 20.67
N PHE A 54 -16.65 -6.50 20.34
CA PHE A 54 -16.83 -5.04 20.52
C PHE A 54 -17.98 -4.69 21.47
N VAL A 55 -17.82 -3.56 22.18
CA VAL A 55 -18.91 -2.99 23.02
C VAL A 55 -20.08 -2.53 22.16
N ASN A 56 -19.78 -1.94 21.00
CA ASN A 56 -20.75 -1.57 19.98
C ASN A 56 -20.37 -2.31 18.68
N PRO A 57 -21.07 -3.40 18.36
CA PRO A 57 -20.78 -4.23 17.18
C PRO A 57 -21.52 -3.70 15.95
N ASP A 58 -21.79 -2.39 15.89
CA ASP A 58 -22.35 -1.80 14.69
C ASP A 58 -21.20 -1.51 13.73
N ILE A 59 -21.30 -2.02 12.50
CA ILE A 59 -20.31 -1.79 11.46
C ILE A 59 -20.16 -0.29 11.18
N GLU A 60 -21.23 0.49 11.31
CA GLU A 60 -21.17 1.94 11.15
C GLU A 60 -20.41 2.63 12.29
N ASP A 61 -20.49 2.09 13.51
CA ASP A 61 -19.71 2.60 14.65
C ASP A 61 -18.21 2.31 14.46
N ALA A 62 -17.86 1.20 13.81
CA ALA A 62 -16.47 0.82 13.55
C ALA A 62 -15.87 1.58 12.34
N LEU A 63 -16.65 1.80 11.28
CA LEU A 63 -16.14 2.19 9.97
C LEU A 63 -16.62 3.53 9.46
N GLY A 64 -17.62 4.10 10.14
CA GLY A 64 -18.31 5.29 9.70
C GLY A 64 -19.68 4.98 9.10
N GLN A 65 -20.49 6.04 9.04
CA GLN A 65 -21.87 5.98 8.59
C GLN A 65 -21.92 5.46 7.12
N GLY A 66 -22.98 4.72 6.75
CA GLY A 66 -23.13 4.10 5.42
C GLY A 66 -22.31 2.82 5.20
N ALA A 67 -21.55 2.36 6.19
CA ALA A 67 -20.77 1.14 6.08
C ALA A 67 -21.65 -0.11 5.97
N GLU A 68 -21.52 -0.83 4.86
CA GLU A 68 -22.06 -2.17 4.68
C GLU A 68 -21.15 -3.00 3.77
N VAL A 69 -21.29 -4.32 3.80
CA VAL A 69 -20.47 -5.20 2.94
C VAL A 69 -20.76 -4.91 1.47
N GLY A 70 -19.71 -4.56 0.72
CA GLY A 70 -19.79 -4.11 -0.66
C GLY A 70 -19.74 -2.58 -0.84
N ALA A 71 -19.93 -1.81 0.24
CA ALA A 71 -19.78 -0.37 0.20
C ALA A 71 -18.30 0.02 0.04
N MET A 72 -18.07 1.17 -0.61
CA MET A 72 -16.77 1.61 -1.09
C MET A 72 -16.44 3.03 -0.62
N THR A 73 -15.14 3.31 -0.54
CA THR A 73 -14.56 4.63 -0.38
C THR A 73 -13.35 4.76 -1.30
N ALA A 74 -12.83 5.97 -1.50
CA ALA A 74 -11.69 6.18 -2.40
C ALA A 74 -10.69 7.18 -1.85
N THR A 75 -9.44 7.05 -2.29
CA THR A 75 -8.39 8.04 -2.10
C THR A 75 -7.58 8.19 -3.38
N MET A 76 -6.98 9.35 -3.55
CA MET A 76 -6.09 9.66 -4.65
C MET A 76 -4.94 10.49 -4.11
N ILE A 77 -3.72 10.11 -4.49
CA ILE A 77 -2.54 10.96 -4.35
C ILE A 77 -2.47 11.79 -5.62
N THR A 78 -2.49 13.11 -5.47
CA THR A 78 -2.47 14.06 -6.59
C THR A 78 -1.07 14.56 -6.90
N ASP A 79 -0.17 14.55 -5.93
CA ASP A 79 1.20 15.04 -6.11
C ASP A 79 2.15 14.43 -5.07
N ILE A 80 3.39 14.14 -5.48
CA ILE A 80 4.50 13.73 -4.61
C ILE A 80 5.73 14.55 -4.97
N ASP A 81 6.08 15.49 -4.10
CA ASP A 81 7.25 16.35 -4.24
C ASP A 81 8.41 15.86 -3.36
N ASP A 82 9.60 15.69 -3.93
CA ASP A 82 10.83 15.53 -3.16
C ASP A 82 11.12 16.84 -2.39
N ILE A 83 11.36 16.74 -1.09
CA ILE A 83 11.71 17.85 -0.21
C ILE A 83 13.07 17.60 0.44
N ASP A 84 13.88 18.65 0.59
CA ASP A 84 15.19 18.59 1.27
C ASP A 84 15.09 18.98 2.76
N ASP A 85 13.89 19.31 3.26
CA ASP A 85 13.64 19.84 4.60
C ASP A 85 12.37 19.23 5.24
N TYR A 86 12.43 17.97 5.65
CA TYR A 86 11.31 17.23 6.26
C TYR A 86 10.89 17.88 7.59
N ASN A 87 11.82 18.03 8.55
CA ASN A 87 11.59 18.55 9.89
C ASN A 87 11.43 20.07 9.95
N ASN A 88 11.56 20.78 8.83
CA ASN A 88 11.60 22.25 8.76
C ASN A 88 12.79 22.83 9.55
N ASP A 89 13.92 22.12 9.60
CA ASP A 89 15.20 22.59 10.12
C ASP A 89 16.16 22.89 8.97
N ALA A 90 16.18 24.16 8.55
CA ALA A 90 17.07 24.67 7.50
C ALA A 90 18.59 24.54 7.78
N THR A 91 19.01 23.87 8.85
CA THR A 91 20.41 23.61 9.20
C THR A 91 20.87 22.16 9.02
N GLU A 92 19.95 21.22 8.83
CA GLU A 92 20.22 19.82 8.52
C GLU A 92 19.58 19.49 7.17
N ASP A 93 20.29 18.78 6.30
CA ASP A 93 19.69 18.26 5.06
C ASP A 93 18.95 16.98 5.48
N ASP A 94 17.61 17.03 5.57
CA ASP A 94 16.76 15.89 5.94
C ASP A 94 15.73 15.61 4.84
N PRO A 95 16.10 14.76 3.85
CA PRO A 95 15.27 14.54 2.68
C PRO A 95 14.00 13.75 3.01
N GLY A 96 12.98 13.94 2.17
CA GLY A 96 11.74 13.19 2.23
C GLY A 96 10.79 13.57 1.11
N TRP A 97 9.51 13.28 1.32
CA TRP A 97 8.44 13.55 0.36
C TRP A 97 7.34 14.38 1.00
N GLN A 98 6.84 15.37 0.26
CA GLN A 98 5.58 16.02 0.54
C GLN A 98 4.52 15.43 -0.40
N ILE A 99 3.49 14.86 0.20
CA ILE A 99 2.44 14.13 -0.49
C ILE A 99 1.16 14.94 -0.37
N GLU A 100 0.58 15.29 -1.50
CA GLU A 100 -0.72 15.93 -1.60
C GLU A 100 -1.73 14.97 -2.20
N GLY A 101 -2.95 15.02 -1.69
CA GLY A 101 -4.01 14.16 -2.18
C GLY A 101 -5.33 14.48 -1.53
N TRP A 102 -6.28 13.59 -1.76
CA TRP A 102 -7.57 13.65 -1.11
C TRP A 102 -8.11 12.24 -0.83
N TYR A 103 -8.99 12.16 0.14
CA TYR A 103 -9.79 10.96 0.39
C TYR A 103 -11.26 11.34 0.50
N TRP A 104 -12.11 10.40 0.15
CA TRP A 104 -13.55 10.55 0.22
C TRP A 104 -13.99 10.50 1.68
N ASN A 105 -14.54 11.60 2.18
CA ASN A 105 -14.98 11.78 3.57
C ASN A 105 -16.46 11.49 3.77
N THR A 106 -17.29 11.45 2.73
CA THR A 106 -18.62 10.87 2.92
C THR A 106 -18.51 9.38 3.20
N GLU A 107 -19.45 8.99 4.04
CA GLU A 107 -20.00 7.66 4.23
C GLU A 107 -19.75 6.72 3.06
N TRP A 108 -19.48 5.46 3.38
CA TRP A 108 -19.29 4.44 2.37
C TRP A 108 -20.47 4.44 1.38
N THR A 109 -20.17 4.27 0.08
CA THR A 109 -21.19 4.27 -0.99
C THR A 109 -21.14 2.97 -1.77
N GLU A 110 -22.31 2.46 -2.17
CA GLU A 110 -22.41 1.35 -3.13
C GLU A 110 -22.46 1.84 -4.59
N ASP A 111 -22.57 3.15 -4.83
CA ASP A 111 -22.73 3.72 -6.17
C ASP A 111 -21.37 4.02 -6.82
N GLU A 112 -20.99 3.21 -7.81
CA GLU A 112 -19.75 3.43 -8.57
C GLU A 112 -19.75 4.77 -9.32
N GLU A 113 -20.92 5.33 -9.68
CA GLU A 113 -21.03 6.60 -10.40
C GLU A 113 -20.60 7.80 -9.53
N ASP A 114 -20.56 7.65 -8.19
CA ASP A 114 -20.05 8.69 -7.30
C ASP A 114 -18.57 8.97 -7.56
N PHE A 115 -17.79 7.98 -8.02
CA PHE A 115 -16.35 8.12 -8.28
C PHE A 115 -16.02 8.80 -9.63
N ASP A 116 -17.02 9.12 -10.46
CA ASP A 116 -16.81 9.74 -11.78
C ASP A 116 -16.55 11.27 -11.70
N ASP A 117 -16.87 11.93 -10.57
CA ASP A 117 -16.70 13.38 -10.39
C ASP A 117 -16.26 13.74 -8.94
N PRO A 118 -14.94 13.83 -8.68
CA PRO A 118 -14.41 14.14 -7.34
C PRO A 118 -14.60 15.60 -6.89
N ASP A 119 -15.26 16.50 -7.66
CA ASP A 119 -15.54 17.90 -7.27
C ASP A 119 -16.71 18.02 -6.25
N SER A 120 -17.07 16.94 -5.55
CA SER A 120 -18.16 16.91 -4.56
C SER A 120 -17.76 17.60 -3.25
N SER A 121 -18.73 17.99 -2.42
CA SER A 121 -18.51 18.58 -1.08
C SER A 121 -17.89 17.62 -0.07
N ASP A 122 -17.53 16.43 -0.54
CA ASP A 122 -17.44 15.22 0.25
C ASP A 122 -16.00 14.68 0.28
N ILE A 123 -15.06 15.35 -0.39
CA ILE A 123 -13.63 15.05 -0.34
C ILE A 123 -12.94 15.83 0.78
N TRP A 124 -11.94 15.23 1.38
CA TRP A 124 -10.99 15.89 2.28
C TRP A 124 -9.60 15.86 1.67
N GLU A 125 -9.06 17.06 1.47
CA GLU A 125 -7.69 17.24 0.98
C GLU A 125 -6.69 17.07 2.13
N PHE A 126 -5.52 16.53 1.83
CA PHE A 126 -4.42 16.39 2.76
C PHE A 126 -3.09 16.81 2.13
N THR A 127 -2.19 17.26 3.00
CA THR A 127 -0.77 17.46 2.70
C THR A 127 0.01 16.85 3.85
N ILE A 128 0.76 15.79 3.59
CA ILE A 128 1.50 15.03 4.60
C ILE A 128 2.96 14.95 4.16
N LYS A 129 3.88 15.05 5.12
CA LYS A 129 5.30 14.81 4.87
C LYS A 129 5.69 13.42 5.37
N VAL A 130 6.53 12.73 4.61
CA VAL A 130 7.11 11.42 4.94
C VAL A 130 8.63 11.54 4.80
N PRO A 131 9.44 11.15 5.79
CA PRO A 131 10.90 11.21 5.67
C PRO A 131 11.42 10.15 4.71
N GLU A 132 12.58 10.38 4.12
CA GLU A 132 13.30 9.34 3.38
C GLU A 132 13.90 8.31 4.34
N ASP A 133 14.47 8.76 5.45
CA ASP A 133 14.99 7.90 6.51
C ASP A 133 13.90 7.62 7.56
N PRO A 134 13.41 6.38 7.70
CA PRO A 134 12.41 6.04 8.72
C PRO A 134 12.89 6.30 10.15
N GLU A 135 14.21 6.32 10.42
CA GLU A 135 14.75 6.68 11.73
C GLU A 135 14.41 8.13 12.13
N ASP A 136 14.11 9.02 11.16
CA ASP A 136 13.75 10.43 11.41
C ASP A 136 12.39 10.59 12.09
N TYR A 137 11.53 9.57 12.08
CA TYR A 137 10.36 9.55 12.95
C TYR A 137 10.73 9.51 14.45
N GLY A 138 11.91 8.97 14.76
CA GLY A 138 12.40 8.73 16.10
C GLY A 138 11.55 7.74 16.89
N ALA A 139 11.95 7.50 18.14
CA ALA A 139 11.20 6.64 19.06
C ALA A 139 9.77 7.18 19.27
N MET A 140 8.78 6.43 18.81
CA MET A 140 7.39 6.85 18.92
C MET A 140 6.88 6.76 20.36
N LEU A 141 6.01 7.69 20.72
CA LEU A 141 5.26 7.60 21.96
C LEU A 141 4.04 6.68 21.75
N PRO A 142 3.69 5.84 22.75
CA PRO A 142 2.49 5.02 22.68
C PRO A 142 1.26 5.84 22.29
N GLY A 143 0.57 5.40 21.24
CA GLY A 143 -0.62 6.04 20.68
C GLY A 143 -0.36 7.13 19.63
N TRP A 144 0.88 7.63 19.47
CA TRP A 144 1.23 8.48 18.31
C TRP A 144 1.36 7.66 17.03
N GLU A 145 1.72 6.38 17.18
CA GLU A 145 1.82 5.39 16.12
C GLU A 145 0.49 5.23 15.36
N ILE A 146 -0.65 5.33 16.06
CA ILE A 146 -1.98 5.25 15.44
C ILE A 146 -2.20 6.39 14.43
N PHE A 147 -1.71 7.59 14.73
CA PHE A 147 -1.80 8.72 13.80
C PHE A 147 -0.94 8.47 12.55
N LEU A 148 0.22 7.83 12.74
CA LEU A 148 1.09 7.50 11.63
C LEU A 148 0.48 6.40 10.75
N VAL A 149 -0.03 5.32 11.34
CA VAL A 149 -0.78 4.28 10.61
C VAL A 149 -1.94 4.90 9.84
N TRP A 150 -2.71 5.81 10.47
CA TRP A 150 -3.78 6.53 9.78
C TRP A 150 -3.27 7.31 8.57
N SER A 151 -2.12 7.97 8.69
CA SER A 151 -1.50 8.70 7.57
C SER A 151 -1.10 7.73 6.45
N PHE A 152 -0.43 6.62 6.77
CA PHE A 152 0.01 5.59 5.81
C PHE A 152 -1.15 4.91 5.07
N ILE A 153 -2.33 4.79 5.67
CA ILE A 153 -3.51 4.26 4.96
C ILE A 153 -3.87 5.11 3.73
N TYR A 154 -3.70 6.44 3.80
CA TYR A 154 -4.04 7.34 2.69
C TYR A 154 -2.86 7.68 1.80
N THR A 155 -1.66 7.80 2.37
CA THR A 155 -0.45 8.16 1.60
C THR A 155 0.25 6.93 1.02
N GLY A 156 0.12 5.76 1.65
CA GLY A 156 1.08 4.67 1.50
C GLY A 156 2.38 4.93 2.26
N VAL A 157 3.38 4.10 1.99
CA VAL A 157 4.75 4.17 2.52
C VAL A 157 5.77 4.10 1.38
N PRO A 158 7.05 4.44 1.61
CA PRO A 158 8.13 4.20 0.66
C PRO A 158 8.37 2.70 0.36
N ASP A 159 8.89 2.41 -0.83
CA ASP A 159 9.34 1.09 -1.30
C ASP A 159 10.84 0.91 -0.95
N PRO A 160 11.28 -0.27 -0.46
CA PRO A 160 10.49 -1.45 -0.11
C PRO A 160 9.70 -1.30 1.19
N ALA A 161 8.39 -1.57 1.12
CA ALA A 161 7.49 -1.35 2.26
C ALA A 161 7.82 -2.21 3.49
N ASP A 162 8.28 -3.45 3.28
CA ASP A 162 8.73 -4.32 4.36
C ASP A 162 9.95 -3.75 5.09
N GLU A 163 10.97 -3.30 4.36
CA GLU A 163 12.19 -2.72 4.94
C GLU A 163 11.89 -1.37 5.61
N TYR A 164 11.13 -0.50 4.95
CA TYR A 164 10.81 0.83 5.49
C TYR A 164 9.99 0.77 6.79
N LEU A 165 9.00 -0.13 6.85
CA LEU A 165 8.17 -0.29 8.06
C LEU A 165 8.96 -0.93 9.21
N ASP A 166 9.83 -1.91 8.93
CA ASP A 166 10.68 -2.59 9.93
C ASP A 166 11.72 -1.65 10.55
N ASP A 167 12.22 -0.67 9.78
CA ASP A 167 13.21 0.31 10.25
C ASP A 167 12.60 1.41 11.14
N ILE A 168 11.27 1.55 11.22
CA ILE A 168 10.61 2.48 12.14
C ILE A 168 10.67 1.93 13.57
N GLU A 169 11.11 2.75 14.53
CA GLU A 169 11.08 2.41 15.96
C GLU A 169 9.65 2.49 16.54
N TRP A 170 8.84 1.45 16.29
CA TRP A 170 7.52 1.25 16.90
C TRP A 170 7.63 0.92 18.39
N ALA A 171 6.66 1.40 19.18
CA ALA A 171 6.50 1.10 20.60
C ALA A 171 5.62 -0.14 20.83
N ASP A 172 4.45 -0.20 20.20
CA ASP A 172 3.41 -1.22 20.44
C ASP A 172 2.90 -1.88 19.14
N ILE A 173 3.55 -1.62 17.99
CA ILE A 173 3.20 -2.19 16.68
C ILE A 173 4.28 -3.18 16.24
N ASP A 174 3.87 -4.38 15.85
CA ASP A 174 4.75 -5.38 15.24
C ASP A 174 4.67 -5.29 13.71
N VAL A 175 5.78 -5.59 13.04
CA VAL A 175 5.88 -5.62 11.57
C VAL A 175 6.10 -7.06 11.11
N GLU A 176 5.17 -7.57 10.31
CA GLU A 176 5.26 -8.90 9.69
C GLU A 176 5.23 -8.76 8.16
N ASP A 177 6.37 -8.97 7.52
CA ASP A 177 6.59 -8.65 6.10
C ASP A 177 6.23 -7.17 5.82
N SER A 178 5.21 -6.89 5.00
CA SER A 178 4.70 -5.54 4.75
C SER A 178 3.37 -5.27 5.47
N THR A 179 3.16 -5.91 6.63
CA THR A 179 1.92 -5.79 7.42
C THR A 179 2.24 -5.23 8.80
N LEU A 180 1.53 -4.17 9.19
CA LEU A 180 1.53 -3.66 10.56
C LEU A 180 0.48 -4.42 11.37
N VAL A 181 0.90 -4.98 12.50
CA VAL A 181 0.09 -5.78 13.42
C VAL A 181 -0.02 -5.06 14.75
N ILE A 182 -1.25 -4.80 15.19
CA ILE A 182 -1.55 -4.10 16.44
C ILE A 182 -2.47 -4.98 17.28
N GLU A 183 -2.03 -5.38 18.47
CA GLU A 183 -2.86 -6.08 19.43
C GLU A 183 -3.76 -5.08 20.19
N GLY A 184 -5.06 -5.37 20.25
CA GLY A 184 -6.05 -4.57 20.95
C GLY A 184 -6.80 -5.39 22.00
N ASP A 185 -7.01 -4.81 23.17
CA ASP A 185 -7.80 -5.42 24.24
C ASP A 185 -8.60 -4.34 24.99
N ALA A 186 -9.42 -4.74 25.96
CA ALA A 186 -10.21 -3.82 26.78
C ALA A 186 -9.36 -2.84 27.62
N SER A 187 -8.07 -3.13 27.82
CA SER A 187 -7.14 -2.31 28.59
C SER A 187 -6.50 -1.20 27.73
N THR A 188 -6.31 -1.46 26.44
CA THR A 188 -5.80 -0.50 25.45
C THR A 188 -6.92 0.30 24.80
N ASN A 189 -8.08 -0.32 24.54
CA ASN A 189 -9.26 0.34 24.00
C ASN A 189 -10.56 -0.11 24.71
N PRO A 190 -11.25 0.79 25.45
CA PRO A 190 -12.46 0.43 26.18
C PRO A 190 -13.68 0.13 25.30
N THR A 191 -13.58 0.26 23.97
CA THR A 191 -14.62 -0.15 23.03
C THR A 191 -14.50 -1.62 22.63
N ILE A 192 -13.46 -2.31 23.09
CA ILE A 192 -13.16 -3.71 22.80
C ILE A 192 -13.46 -4.53 24.07
N ASN A 193 -14.11 -5.69 23.91
CA ASN A 193 -14.45 -6.62 24.99
C ASN A 193 -13.51 -7.82 25.07
N GLU A 194 -13.01 -8.29 23.93
CA GLU A 194 -12.14 -9.45 23.78
C GLU A 194 -10.86 -9.08 23.04
N ASP A 195 -9.82 -9.90 23.14
CA ASP A 195 -8.56 -9.62 22.47
C ASP A 195 -8.77 -9.71 20.94
N VAL A 196 -8.32 -8.69 20.22
CA VAL A 196 -8.42 -8.59 18.75
C VAL A 196 -7.09 -8.15 18.16
N THR A 197 -6.86 -8.53 16.91
CA THR A 197 -5.66 -8.11 16.16
C THR A 197 -6.08 -7.23 14.99
N PHE A 198 -5.49 -6.04 14.89
CA PHE A 198 -5.63 -5.17 13.73
C PHE A 198 -4.44 -5.38 12.81
N GLU A 199 -4.71 -5.68 11.54
CA GLU A 199 -3.68 -5.86 10.52
C GLU A 199 -3.86 -4.82 9.41
N TYR A 200 -2.78 -4.12 9.06
CA TYR A 200 -2.72 -3.17 7.95
C TYR A 200 -1.66 -3.64 6.95
N GLU A 201 -2.10 -4.18 5.83
CA GLU A 201 -1.24 -4.75 4.81
C GLU A 201 -0.91 -3.72 3.72
N PHE A 202 0.36 -3.64 3.35
CA PHE A 202 0.88 -2.83 2.26
C PHE A 202 1.44 -3.74 1.16
N LYS A 203 1.32 -3.30 -0.09
CA LYS A 203 2.04 -3.93 -1.21
C LYS A 203 3.51 -3.57 -1.12
N SER A 204 4.37 -4.33 -1.82
CA SER A 204 5.82 -4.07 -1.82
C SER A 204 6.16 -2.62 -2.20
N ASN A 205 5.43 -2.05 -3.17
CA ASN A 205 5.63 -0.66 -3.61
C ASN A 205 5.07 0.40 -2.62
N GLY A 206 4.64 -0.02 -1.43
CA GLY A 206 4.16 0.84 -0.36
C GLY A 206 2.70 1.26 -0.45
N GLN A 207 1.97 0.83 -1.47
CA GLN A 207 0.52 1.09 -1.57
C GLN A 207 -0.23 0.33 -0.48
N PHE A 208 -1.06 1.02 0.31
CA PHE A 208 -1.97 0.39 1.25
C PHE A 208 -2.90 -0.60 0.50
N HIS A 209 -2.95 -1.84 0.98
CA HIS A 209 -3.69 -2.92 0.35
C HIS A 209 -4.98 -3.25 1.09
N SER A 210 -4.90 -3.44 2.40
CA SER A 210 -6.06 -3.90 3.18
C SER A 210 -5.91 -3.63 4.67
N ARG A 211 -7.05 -3.52 5.34
CA ARG A 211 -7.15 -3.54 6.79
C ARG A 211 -8.04 -4.69 7.21
N ARG A 212 -7.57 -5.55 8.11
CA ARG A 212 -8.36 -6.61 8.73
C ARG A 212 -8.44 -6.41 10.23
N ILE A 213 -9.54 -6.88 10.81
CA ILE A 213 -9.63 -7.09 12.25
C ILE A 213 -9.94 -8.57 12.47
N LEU A 214 -9.10 -9.22 13.25
CA LEU A 214 -9.18 -10.63 13.60
C LEU A 214 -9.61 -10.78 15.07
N SER A 215 -10.39 -11.82 15.35
CA SER A 215 -10.67 -12.26 16.72
C SER A 215 -9.46 -12.98 17.35
N GLU A 216 -9.54 -13.31 18.64
CA GLU A 216 -8.54 -14.12 19.36
C GLU A 216 -8.22 -15.47 18.66
N ASP A 217 -9.18 -16.00 17.90
CA ASP A 217 -9.06 -17.28 17.16
C ASP A 217 -8.55 -17.11 15.71
N ASP A 218 -8.01 -15.93 15.35
CA ASP A 218 -7.57 -15.54 14.00
C ASP A 218 -8.71 -15.57 12.94
N GLU A 219 -9.97 -15.46 13.37
CA GLU A 219 -11.11 -15.36 12.46
C GLU A 219 -11.37 -13.91 12.06
N VAL A 220 -11.59 -13.66 10.76
CA VAL A 220 -11.81 -12.30 10.24
C VAL A 220 -13.17 -11.78 10.70
N ILE A 221 -13.16 -10.82 11.62
CA ILE A 221 -14.35 -10.05 12.01
C ILE A 221 -14.71 -9.09 10.88
N TYR A 222 -13.70 -8.44 10.29
CA TYR A 222 -13.89 -7.42 9.29
C TYR A 222 -12.69 -7.27 8.34
N GLU A 223 -12.96 -6.96 7.07
CA GLU A 223 -11.94 -6.66 6.06
C GLU A 223 -12.35 -5.48 5.16
N VAL A 224 -11.47 -4.48 5.04
CA VAL A 224 -11.37 -3.60 3.87
C VAL A 224 -10.24 -4.10 3.01
N SER A 225 -10.45 -4.14 1.70
CA SER A 225 -9.32 -4.23 0.79
C SER A 225 -9.49 -3.38 -0.45
N LEU A 226 -8.34 -2.95 -0.98
CA LEU A 226 -8.21 -2.31 -2.26
C LEU A 226 -8.89 -3.20 -3.30
N GLN A 227 -9.89 -2.67 -3.96
CA GLN A 227 -10.65 -3.41 -4.94
C GLN A 227 -9.70 -3.84 -6.08
N SER A 228 -9.67 -5.13 -6.39
CA SER A 228 -8.86 -5.62 -7.51
C SER A 228 -9.51 -5.21 -8.83
N PHE A 229 -9.13 -4.03 -9.34
CA PHE A 229 -9.53 -3.43 -10.62
C PHE A 229 -11.03 -3.41 -10.91
N LEU A 230 -11.69 -2.29 -10.59
CA LEU A 230 -12.63 -1.69 -11.53
C LEU A 230 -11.79 -1.14 -12.70
N SER A 231 -11.94 -1.77 -13.87
CA SER A 231 -11.34 -1.32 -15.12
C SER A 231 -12.02 -0.05 -15.66
N SER A 232 -12.15 0.99 -14.85
CA SER A 232 -12.93 2.20 -15.16
C SER A 232 -12.14 3.49 -14.91
N ILE A 233 -10.90 3.56 -15.36
CA ILE A 233 -10.39 4.81 -15.92
C ILE A 233 -10.44 4.67 -17.44
N PRO A 234 -11.27 5.44 -18.17
CA PRO A 234 -11.34 5.38 -19.63
C PRO A 234 -10.04 5.91 -20.23
N GLY A 235 -9.04 5.04 -20.39
CA GLY A 235 -7.75 5.44 -20.98
C GLY A 235 -6.63 4.42 -20.86
N TYR A 236 -6.61 3.60 -19.81
CA TYR A 236 -5.49 2.70 -19.57
C TYR A 236 -5.90 1.21 -19.57
N ASN A 237 -5.49 0.59 -20.68
CA ASN A 237 -4.75 -0.68 -20.69
C ASN A 237 -5.28 -1.98 -21.34
N PRO A 238 -5.97 -1.93 -22.51
CA PRO A 238 -5.92 -3.03 -23.47
C PRO A 238 -4.64 -3.02 -24.34
N THR A 239 -3.88 -1.92 -24.32
CA THR A 239 -2.74 -1.69 -25.23
C THR A 239 -1.44 -2.39 -24.76
N LEU A 240 -1.09 -2.41 -23.46
CA LEU A 240 0.09 -3.16 -22.99
C LEU A 240 -0.15 -4.67 -23.09
N ILE A 241 -1.34 -5.15 -22.73
CA ILE A 241 -1.72 -6.57 -22.87
C ILE A 241 -1.67 -6.99 -24.35
N GLY A 242 -2.19 -6.15 -25.25
CA GLY A 242 -2.06 -6.33 -26.70
C GLY A 242 -0.60 -6.33 -27.18
N GLY A 243 0.23 -5.43 -26.67
CA GLY A 243 1.65 -5.32 -27.00
C GLY A 243 2.45 -6.58 -26.61
N LEU A 244 2.25 -7.08 -25.39
CA LEU A 244 2.91 -8.30 -24.90
C LEU A 244 2.50 -9.55 -25.69
N MET A 245 1.23 -9.63 -26.11
CA MET A 245 0.77 -10.71 -27.00
C MET A 245 1.42 -10.65 -28.38
N VAL A 246 1.56 -9.46 -28.99
CA VAL A 246 2.20 -9.30 -30.30
C VAL A 246 3.69 -9.68 -30.25
N PHE A 247 4.41 -9.26 -29.20
CA PHE A 247 5.82 -9.65 -29.00
C PHE A 247 5.98 -11.17 -28.82
N SER A 248 5.08 -11.81 -28.08
CA SER A 248 5.09 -13.26 -27.87
C SER A 248 4.84 -14.03 -29.18
N ILE A 249 3.89 -13.59 -29.99
CA ILE A 249 3.58 -14.20 -31.30
C ILE A 249 4.75 -14.01 -32.28
N MET A 250 5.34 -12.81 -32.35
CA MET A 250 6.50 -12.54 -33.19
C MET A 250 7.70 -13.43 -32.82
N SER A 251 7.92 -13.65 -31.53
CA SER A 251 9.00 -14.50 -31.01
C SER A 251 8.80 -15.98 -31.39
N LEU A 252 7.57 -16.48 -31.32
CA LEU A 252 7.21 -17.84 -31.76
C LEU A 252 7.36 -18.04 -33.27
N ILE A 253 7.02 -17.01 -34.08
CA ILE A 253 7.22 -17.03 -35.54
C ILE A 253 8.72 -17.07 -35.86
N TYR A 254 9.52 -16.24 -35.21
CA TYR A 254 10.98 -16.19 -35.42
C TYR A 254 11.65 -17.53 -35.09
N LEU A 255 11.32 -18.14 -33.96
CA LEU A 255 11.85 -19.45 -33.57
C LEU A 255 11.48 -20.56 -34.57
N ASN A 256 10.25 -20.52 -35.11
CA ASN A 256 9.84 -21.47 -36.14
C ASN A 256 10.58 -21.30 -37.47
N ILE A 257 10.92 -20.07 -37.86
CA ILE A 257 11.70 -19.81 -39.08
C ILE A 257 13.12 -20.37 -38.95
N ILE A 258 13.78 -20.15 -37.80
CA ILE A 258 15.13 -20.69 -37.53
C ILE A 258 15.11 -22.23 -37.58
N LYS A 259 14.16 -22.86 -36.89
CA LYS A 259 14.04 -24.32 -36.82
C LYS A 259 13.79 -24.98 -38.18
N LYS A 260 13.22 -24.23 -39.13
CA LYS A 260 12.96 -24.69 -40.50
C LYS A 260 14.17 -24.52 -41.43
N GLN A 261 15.16 -23.71 -41.06
CA GLN A 261 16.42 -23.57 -41.80
C GLN A 261 17.47 -24.61 -41.39
N GLU A 262 17.26 -25.29 -40.25
CA GLU A 262 18.13 -26.36 -39.75
C GLU A 262 17.73 -27.78 -40.23
N ASN A 263 16.60 -27.91 -40.94
CA ASN A 263 16.17 -29.14 -41.63
C ASN A 263 16.30 -28.99 -43.15
#